data_AF-A0A377WK06-F1
#
_entry.id   AF-A0A377WK06-F1
#
_cell.length_a   1.000
_cell.length_b   1.000
_cell.length_c   1.000
_cell.angle_alpha   90.00
_cell.angle_beta   90.00
_cell.angle_gamma   90.00
#
_symmetry.space_group_name_H-M   'P 1'
#
loop_
_entity.id
_entity.type
_entity.pdbx_description
1 polymer ?
#
loop_
_entity_poly.entity_id
_entity_poly.type
_entity_poly.pdbx_seq_one_letter_code
_entity_poly.pdbx_strand_id
1 'polypeptide(L)'
;MTLHGDTRIDNYYWLRDDERARPDVLEYLHAENAYGKQVMDSQLSLQERLLKEIIDRIPQREVSAPYSKNGFRYRQVYEPGCEYAIYQRQSVLKEEWDEWEILLDANQRAAKSEFYTLGGLGIAPNNQLMAVAEDYLSRRQYGLRFCDLSNGEWYPEILENVTSGFAWSNDSRFVWYVRKHPTTLLPYQVWRHTVGHRRRATRWSTRKKMRPSTSACIKPPPSSSW
;
A
#
# COMPACT_ATOMS: atom_id res chain seq x y z
N MET A 1 13.32 16.09 29.28
CA MET A 1 12.69 14.77 29.47
C MET A 1 13.47 14.01 30.53
N THR A 2 12.79 13.46 31.55
CA THR A 2 13.43 12.66 32.61
C THR A 2 12.91 11.23 32.54
N LEU A 3 13.81 10.25 32.47
CA LEU A 3 13.46 8.83 32.45
C LEU A 3 14.53 8.05 33.23
N HIS A 4 14.10 7.09 34.07
CA HIS A 4 15.01 6.29 34.91
C HIS A 4 15.96 7.11 35.80
N GLY A 5 15.53 8.30 36.23
CA GLY A 5 16.34 9.20 37.06
C GLY A 5 17.36 10.04 36.29
N ASP A 6 17.48 9.88 34.97
CA ASP A 6 18.33 10.70 34.12
C ASP A 6 17.51 11.79 33.41
N THR A 7 17.99 13.04 33.46
CA THR A 7 17.32 14.20 32.86
C THR A 7 18.10 14.68 31.64
N ARG A 8 17.45 14.57 30.48
CA ARG A 8 17.97 15.07 29.20
C ARG A 8 17.25 16.33 28.78
N ILE A 9 18.01 17.33 28.36
CA ILE A 9 17.49 18.56 27.76
C ILE A 9 17.62 18.43 26.25
N ASP A 10 16.48 18.48 25.55
CA ASP A 10 16.44 18.54 24.09
C ASP A 10 16.06 19.97 23.69
N ASN A 11 17.07 20.75 23.30
CA ASN A 11 16.91 22.15 22.91
C ASN A 11 16.09 22.35 21.63
N TYR A 12 15.83 21.26 20.89
CA TYR A 12 15.14 21.29 19.61
C TYR A 12 13.80 20.55 19.64
N TYR A 13 13.35 20.10 20.82
CA TYR A 13 12.05 19.43 20.95
C TYR A 13 10.89 20.30 20.41
N TRP A 14 11.04 21.62 20.43
CA TRP A 14 10.09 22.59 19.89
C TRP A 14 9.90 22.49 18.37
N LEU A 15 10.81 21.86 17.60
CA LEU A 15 10.63 21.63 16.17
C LEU A 15 9.59 20.54 15.87
N ARG A 16 9.26 19.68 16.84
CA ARG A 16 8.24 18.65 16.65
C ARG A 16 6.85 19.26 16.68
N ASP A 17 6.23 19.37 15.52
CA ASP A 17 4.83 19.80 15.38
C ASP A 17 3.97 18.72 14.73
N ASP A 18 3.10 18.07 15.52
CA ASP A 18 2.25 16.99 15.03
C ASP A 18 1.15 17.50 14.08
N GLU A 19 0.74 18.78 14.19
CA GLU A 19 -0.21 19.45 13.29
C GLU A 19 0.44 20.00 12.01
N ARG A 20 1.76 20.20 12.02
CA ARG A 20 2.59 20.73 10.91
C ARG A 20 2.12 22.09 10.40
N ALA A 21 1.68 22.95 11.32
CA ALA A 21 1.12 24.26 11.03
C ALA A 21 1.74 25.39 11.87
N ARG A 22 2.59 25.06 12.86
CA ARG A 22 3.19 26.05 13.75
C ARG A 22 4.12 27.01 12.98
N PRO A 23 3.85 28.33 12.99
CA PRO A 23 4.59 29.29 12.18
C PRO A 23 6.09 29.34 12.46
N ASP A 24 6.50 29.23 13.73
CA ASP A 24 7.91 29.23 14.16
C ASP A 24 8.70 28.05 13.58
N VAL A 25 8.08 26.87 13.56
CA VAL A 25 8.67 25.67 12.94
C VAL A 25 8.77 25.85 11.42
N LEU A 26 7.71 26.32 10.78
CA LEU A 26 7.71 26.52 9.32
C LEU A 26 8.73 27.58 8.90
N GLU A 27 8.84 28.68 9.63
CA GLU A 27 9.84 29.72 9.40
C GLU A 27 11.26 29.17 9.48
N TYR A 28 11.57 28.39 10.51
CA TYR A 28 12.87 27.72 10.63
C TYR A 28 13.15 26.79 9.45
N LEU A 29 12.17 25.97 9.04
CA LEU A 29 12.32 25.08 7.89
C LEU A 29 12.49 25.84 6.56
N HIS A 30 11.81 26.98 6.39
CA HIS A 30 12.01 27.83 5.22
C HIS A 30 13.39 28.47 5.19
N ALA A 31 13.90 28.92 6.35
CA ALA A 31 15.26 29.45 6.48
C ALA A 31 16.31 28.39 6.14
N GLU A 32 16.18 27.18 6.67
CA GLU A 32 17.08 26.07 6.37
C GLU A 32 17.03 25.67 4.87
N ASN A 33 15.85 25.66 4.26
CA ASN A 33 15.72 25.42 2.82
C ASN A 33 16.39 26.52 1.97
N ALA A 34 16.29 27.78 2.39
CA ALA A 34 16.95 28.90 1.71
C ALA A 34 18.47 28.80 1.82
N TYR A 35 18.98 28.51 3.02
CA TYR A 35 20.40 28.26 3.23
C TYR A 35 20.90 27.07 2.41
N GLY A 36 20.15 25.97 2.40
CA GLY A 36 20.46 24.78 1.59
C GLY A 36 20.56 25.10 0.10
N LYS A 37 19.65 25.91 -0.45
CA LYS A 37 19.74 26.39 -1.83
C LYS A 37 21.03 27.19 -2.06
N GLN A 38 21.28 28.19 -1.22
CA GLN A 38 22.46 29.05 -1.32
C GLN A 38 23.78 28.25 -1.31
N VAL A 39 23.89 27.24 -0.43
CA VAL A 39 25.07 26.37 -0.36
C VAL A 39 25.22 25.52 -1.64
N MET A 40 24.11 25.11 -2.24
CA MET A 40 24.09 24.24 -3.43
C MET A 40 24.15 25.01 -4.76
N ASP A 41 24.01 26.34 -4.76
CA ASP A 41 23.91 27.18 -5.96
C ASP A 41 25.08 26.95 -6.93
N SER A 42 26.31 26.80 -6.42
CA SER A 42 27.50 26.60 -7.25
C SER A 42 27.51 25.24 -7.98
N GLN A 43 26.62 24.33 -7.62
CA GLN A 43 26.54 22.96 -8.15
C GLN A 43 25.39 22.79 -9.14
N LEU A 44 24.66 23.85 -9.50
CA LEU A 44 23.48 23.74 -10.35
C LEU A 44 23.78 23.05 -11.69
N SER A 45 24.88 23.43 -12.36
CA SER A 45 25.28 22.78 -13.63
C SER A 45 25.63 21.29 -13.46
N LEU A 46 26.16 20.90 -12.29
CA LEU A 46 26.41 19.49 -11.98
C LEU A 46 25.08 18.76 -11.76
N GLN A 47 24.13 19.35 -11.04
CA GLN A 47 22.81 18.77 -10.80
C GLN A 47 22.05 18.56 -12.11
N GLU A 48 22.03 19.56 -12.99
CA GLU A 48 21.38 19.47 -14.31
C GLU A 48 22.00 18.36 -15.17
N ARG A 49 23.34 18.28 -15.20
CA ARG A 49 24.05 17.24 -15.94
C ARG A 49 23.72 15.85 -15.38
N LEU A 50 23.76 15.67 -14.06
CA LEU A 50 23.44 14.39 -13.43
C LEU A 50 21.98 13.99 -13.65
N LEU A 51 21.04 14.94 -13.52
CA LEU A 51 19.62 14.71 -13.79
C LEU A 51 19.43 14.24 -15.23
N LYS A 52 20.07 14.91 -16.19
CA LYS A 52 20.05 14.52 -17.60
C LYS A 52 20.64 13.13 -17.80
N GLU A 53 21.80 12.83 -17.24
CA GLU A 53 22.43 11.52 -17.35
C GLU A 53 21.56 10.39 -16.78
N ILE A 54 20.83 10.65 -15.68
CA ILE A 54 19.90 9.69 -15.08
C ILE A 54 18.70 9.46 -16.02
N ILE A 55 18.08 10.53 -16.52
CA ILE A 55 16.92 10.44 -17.42
C ILE A 55 17.30 9.75 -18.73
N ASP A 56 18.44 10.09 -19.32
CA ASP A 56 18.90 9.54 -20.59
C ASP A 56 19.16 8.02 -20.52
N ARG A 57 19.39 7.47 -19.31
CA ARG A 57 19.57 6.03 -19.07
C ARG A 57 18.27 5.27 -18.84
N ILE A 58 17.16 5.99 -18.62
CA ILE A 58 15.84 5.38 -18.43
C ILE A 58 15.18 5.30 -19.82
N PRO A 59 14.78 4.11 -20.28
CA PRO A 59 14.10 3.99 -21.56
C PRO A 59 12.77 4.74 -21.50
N GLN A 60 12.50 5.58 -22.51
CA GLN A 60 11.25 6.34 -22.62
C GLN A 60 10.02 5.43 -22.69
N ARG A 61 10.20 4.20 -23.17
CA ARG A 61 9.19 3.15 -23.16
C ARG A 61 9.75 1.91 -22.48
N GLU A 62 9.08 1.47 -21.44
CA GLU A 62 9.47 0.27 -20.69
C GLU A 62 8.34 -0.74 -20.69
N VAL A 63 8.65 -2.00 -20.97
CA VAL A 63 7.71 -3.12 -20.91
C VAL A 63 8.29 -4.17 -19.98
N SER A 64 7.53 -4.54 -18.94
CA SER A 64 7.98 -5.60 -18.03
C SER A 64 8.00 -6.96 -18.73
N ALA A 65 8.90 -7.85 -18.31
CA ALA A 65 8.82 -9.26 -18.69
C ALA A 65 7.44 -9.84 -18.34
N PRO A 66 6.74 -10.49 -19.30
CA PRO A 66 5.42 -11.01 -19.03
C PRO A 66 5.47 -12.22 -18.10
N TYR A 67 4.44 -12.37 -17.26
CA TYR A 67 4.26 -13.57 -16.44
C TYR A 67 2.89 -14.16 -16.66
N SER A 68 2.78 -15.48 -16.53
CA SER A 68 1.52 -16.21 -16.70
C SER A 68 0.89 -16.58 -15.37
N LYS A 69 -0.42 -16.37 -15.24
CA LYS A 69 -1.22 -16.78 -14.09
C LYS A 69 -2.65 -17.07 -14.54
N ASN A 70 -3.19 -18.21 -14.13
CA ASN A 70 -4.60 -18.55 -14.31
C ASN A 70 -5.14 -18.40 -15.76
N GLY A 71 -4.36 -18.83 -16.76
CA GLY A 71 -4.74 -18.76 -18.18
C GLY A 71 -4.49 -17.41 -18.87
N PHE A 72 -3.89 -16.44 -18.19
CA PHE A 72 -3.54 -15.14 -18.76
C PHE A 72 -2.06 -14.80 -18.57
N ARG A 73 -1.47 -14.12 -19.55
CA ARG A 73 -0.20 -13.40 -19.46
C ARG A 73 -0.48 -11.98 -19.00
N TYR A 74 0.39 -11.43 -18.16
CA TYR A 74 0.28 -10.08 -17.63
C TYR A 74 1.59 -9.33 -17.84
N ARG A 75 1.48 -8.02 -18.09
CA ARG A 75 2.61 -7.10 -18.13
C ARG A 75 2.18 -5.71 -17.70
N GLN A 76 3.16 -4.86 -17.44
CA GLN A 76 2.98 -3.43 -17.29
C GLN A 76 3.82 -2.70 -18.35
N VAL A 77 3.28 -1.59 -18.84
CA VAL A 77 3.89 -0.77 -19.88
C VAL A 77 3.95 0.67 -19.39
N TYR A 78 5.12 1.29 -19.46
CA TYR A 78 5.29 2.74 -19.38
C TYR A 78 5.42 3.27 -20.80
N GLU A 79 4.46 4.09 -21.23
CA GLU A 79 4.52 4.75 -22.53
C GLU A 79 5.25 6.11 -22.41
N PRO A 80 5.88 6.60 -23.48
CA PRO A 80 6.58 7.88 -23.45
C PRO A 80 5.69 9.02 -22.97
N GLY A 81 6.21 9.82 -22.03
CA GLY A 81 5.49 10.95 -21.42
C GLY A 81 4.44 10.56 -20.38
N CYS A 82 4.23 9.27 -20.10
CA CYS A 82 3.37 8.80 -19.02
C CYS A 82 4.18 8.59 -17.74
N GLU A 83 3.69 9.11 -16.61
CA GLU A 83 4.34 8.95 -15.30
C GLU A 83 4.01 7.60 -14.64
N TYR A 84 2.91 6.96 -15.04
CA TYR A 84 2.41 5.74 -14.42
C TYR A 84 2.25 4.58 -15.41
N ALA A 85 2.31 3.37 -14.87
CA ALA A 85 2.18 2.14 -15.64
C ALA A 85 0.75 1.88 -16.15
N ILE A 86 0.66 1.35 -17.36
CA ILE A 86 -0.54 0.75 -17.92
C ILE A 86 -0.45 -0.76 -17.70
N TYR A 87 -1.39 -1.32 -16.95
CA TYR A 87 -1.47 -2.74 -16.65
C TYR A 87 -2.27 -3.45 -17.74
N GLN A 88 -1.69 -4.50 -18.31
CA GLN A 88 -2.27 -5.23 -19.43
C GLN A 88 -2.31 -6.73 -19.17
N ARG A 89 -3.26 -7.41 -19.82
CA ARG A 89 -3.32 -8.88 -19.88
C ARG A 89 -3.59 -9.40 -21.29
N GLN A 90 -3.30 -10.66 -21.50
CA GLN A 90 -3.59 -11.39 -22.74
C GLN A 90 -3.87 -12.86 -22.41
N SER A 91 -4.80 -13.51 -23.11
CA SER A 91 -4.98 -14.96 -22.97
C SER A 91 -3.71 -15.71 -23.36
N VAL A 92 -3.31 -16.75 -22.62
CA VAL A 92 -2.16 -17.59 -22.99
C VAL A 92 -2.37 -18.40 -24.26
N LEU A 93 -3.61 -18.48 -24.76
CA LEU A 93 -3.95 -19.14 -26.03
C LEU A 93 -3.70 -18.25 -27.25
N LYS A 94 -3.53 -16.94 -27.04
CA LYS A 94 -3.15 -16.00 -28.10
C LYS A 94 -1.64 -16.06 -28.34
N GLU A 95 -1.24 -15.67 -29.53
CA GLU A 95 0.17 -15.45 -29.82
C GLU A 95 0.66 -14.16 -29.14
N GLU A 96 1.95 -14.08 -28.82
CA GLU A 96 2.47 -12.95 -28.02
C GLU A 96 2.32 -11.59 -28.73
N TRP A 97 2.35 -11.59 -30.07
CA TRP A 97 2.16 -10.40 -30.91
C TRP A 97 0.70 -9.98 -31.08
N ASP A 98 -0.27 -10.79 -30.63
CA ASP A 98 -1.67 -10.40 -30.65
C ASP A 98 -1.95 -9.25 -29.66
N GLU A 99 -3.11 -8.61 -29.80
CA GLU A 99 -3.50 -7.48 -28.95
C GLU A 99 -3.60 -7.85 -27.46
N TRP A 100 -3.15 -6.92 -26.63
CA TRP A 100 -3.22 -6.97 -25.17
C TRP A 100 -4.39 -6.12 -24.67
N GLU A 101 -5.16 -6.66 -23.73
CA GLU A 101 -6.26 -5.97 -23.06
C GLU A 101 -5.71 -5.07 -21.94
N ILE A 102 -6.17 -3.83 -21.86
CA ILE A 102 -5.85 -2.92 -20.77
C ILE A 102 -6.73 -3.24 -19.56
N LEU A 103 -6.11 -3.61 -18.45
CA LEU A 103 -6.79 -3.81 -17.17
C LEU A 103 -6.97 -2.49 -16.42
N LEU A 104 -5.90 -1.68 -16.37
CA LEU A 104 -5.89 -0.43 -15.63
C LEU A 104 -4.85 0.52 -16.23
N ASP A 105 -5.29 1.70 -16.64
CA ASP A 105 -4.41 2.81 -16.95
C ASP A 105 -4.24 3.70 -15.71
N ALA A 106 -3.10 3.59 -15.03
CA ALA A 106 -2.83 4.37 -13.84
C ALA A 106 -2.73 5.88 -14.10
N ASN A 107 -2.41 6.32 -15.32
CA ASN A 107 -2.37 7.74 -15.68
C ASN A 107 -3.78 8.33 -15.62
N GLN A 108 -4.77 7.62 -16.16
CA GLN A 108 -6.18 8.01 -16.05
C GLN A 108 -6.67 8.05 -14.60
N ARG A 109 -6.21 7.09 -13.78
CA ARG A 109 -6.53 7.07 -12.34
C ARG A 109 -5.92 8.25 -11.59
N ALA A 110 -4.73 8.69 -11.99
CA ALA A 110 -3.99 9.77 -11.35
C ALA A 110 -4.37 11.18 -11.85
N ALA A 111 -5.00 11.31 -13.03
CA ALA A 111 -5.17 12.58 -13.76
C ALA A 111 -5.80 13.76 -12.99
N LYS A 112 -6.54 13.50 -11.90
CA LYS A 112 -7.19 14.52 -11.07
C LYS A 112 -6.72 14.49 -9.62
N SER A 113 -5.50 14.06 -9.37
CA SER A 113 -4.96 13.90 -8.02
C SER A 113 -3.52 14.39 -7.95
N GLU A 114 -3.18 15.09 -6.88
CA GLU A 114 -1.83 15.59 -6.62
C GLU A 114 -0.84 14.45 -6.32
N PHE A 115 -1.36 13.29 -5.91
CA PHE A 115 -0.61 12.09 -5.64
C PHE A 115 -1.42 10.86 -6.06
N TYR A 116 -0.73 9.86 -6.60
CA TYR A 116 -1.31 8.55 -6.85
C TYR A 116 -0.29 7.45 -6.59
N THR A 117 -0.73 6.36 -5.96
CA THR A 117 0.01 5.12 -5.88
C THR A 117 -0.93 3.95 -5.95
N LEU A 118 -0.69 3.06 -6.91
CA LEU A 118 -1.31 1.74 -6.95
C LEU A 118 -0.51 0.79 -6.04
N GLY A 119 -1.04 0.49 -4.86
CA GLY A 119 -0.40 -0.39 -3.89
C GLY A 119 -0.56 -1.88 -4.19
N GLY A 120 -1.60 -2.25 -4.93
CA GLY A 120 -1.85 -3.63 -5.31
C GLY A 120 -2.94 -3.76 -6.38
N LEU A 121 -2.76 -4.72 -7.28
CA LEU A 121 -3.74 -5.12 -8.30
C LEU A 121 -3.86 -6.63 -8.29
N GLY A 122 -5.08 -7.15 -8.28
CA GLY A 122 -5.32 -8.59 -8.18
C GLY A 122 -6.59 -9.00 -8.90
N ILE A 123 -6.45 -9.99 -9.79
CA ILE A 123 -7.57 -10.59 -10.52
C ILE A 123 -8.12 -11.80 -9.74
N ALA A 124 -9.44 -11.91 -9.68
CA ALA A 124 -10.12 -13.02 -9.04
C ALA A 124 -9.92 -14.34 -9.83
N PRO A 125 -10.00 -15.51 -9.18
CA PRO A 125 -9.77 -16.81 -9.84
C PRO A 125 -10.66 -17.14 -11.06
N ASN A 126 -11.84 -16.54 -11.16
CA ASN A 126 -12.70 -16.65 -12.34
C ASN A 126 -12.31 -15.71 -13.50
N ASN A 127 -11.24 -14.91 -13.36
CA ASN A 127 -10.74 -13.92 -14.32
C ASN A 127 -11.73 -12.80 -14.71
N GLN A 128 -12.84 -12.65 -13.98
CA GLN A 128 -13.90 -11.67 -14.28
C GLN A 128 -13.87 -10.44 -13.38
N LEU A 129 -13.24 -10.51 -12.21
CA LEU A 129 -13.19 -9.38 -11.28
C LEU A 129 -11.75 -8.93 -11.05
N MET A 130 -11.54 -7.63 -11.02
CA MET A 130 -10.30 -6.98 -10.61
C MET A 130 -10.51 -6.25 -9.29
N ALA A 131 -9.55 -6.36 -8.38
CA ALA A 131 -9.44 -5.50 -7.21
C ALA A 131 -8.17 -4.64 -7.31
N VAL A 132 -8.28 -3.38 -6.90
CA VAL A 132 -7.14 -2.44 -6.84
C VAL A 132 -7.10 -1.72 -5.50
N ALA A 133 -5.92 -1.61 -4.91
CA ALA A 133 -5.67 -0.84 -3.70
C ALA A 133 -4.95 0.46 -4.08
N GLU A 134 -5.63 1.60 -3.95
CA GLU A 134 -5.12 2.90 -4.43
C GLU A 134 -5.00 3.89 -3.27
N ASP A 135 -3.88 4.62 -3.22
CA ASP A 135 -3.63 5.73 -2.29
C ASP A 135 -3.52 7.04 -3.08
N TYR A 136 -4.34 8.02 -2.69
CA TYR A 136 -4.41 9.35 -3.26
C TYR A 136 -3.90 10.44 -2.31
N LEU A 137 -3.48 10.05 -1.09
CA LEU A 137 -3.17 10.97 0.01
C LEU A 137 -1.71 10.86 0.49
N SER A 138 -0.92 9.96 -0.10
CA SER A 138 0.48 9.69 0.30
C SER A 138 0.64 9.31 1.78
N ARG A 139 -0.38 8.64 2.33
CA ARG A 139 -0.39 8.17 3.74
C ARG A 139 -0.29 6.65 3.87
N ARG A 140 -0.10 5.94 2.76
CA ARG A 140 -0.16 4.47 2.65
C ARG A 140 -1.45 3.93 3.26
N GLN A 141 -2.54 4.69 3.11
CA GLN A 141 -3.90 4.35 3.52
C GLN A 141 -4.69 4.13 2.23
N TYR A 142 -4.87 2.87 1.87
CA TYR A 142 -5.42 2.54 0.57
C TYR A 142 -6.95 2.47 0.65
N GLY A 143 -7.60 2.80 -0.46
CA GLY A 143 -8.97 2.40 -0.76
C GLY A 143 -8.94 1.18 -1.67
N LEU A 144 -9.55 0.06 -1.23
CA LEU A 144 -9.73 -1.12 -2.08
C LEU A 144 -11.01 -0.98 -2.91
N ARG A 145 -10.89 -1.00 -4.24
CA ARG A 145 -11.98 -0.88 -5.21
C ARG A 145 -12.06 -2.12 -6.09
N PHE A 146 -13.22 -2.37 -6.68
CA PHE A 146 -13.48 -3.54 -7.52
C PHE A 146 -14.02 -3.13 -8.89
N CYS A 147 -13.64 -3.86 -9.93
CA CYS A 147 -14.07 -3.67 -11.31
C CYS A 147 -14.48 -5.02 -11.91
N ASP A 148 -15.62 -5.04 -12.60
CA ASP A 148 -16.02 -6.16 -13.45
C ASP A 148 -15.34 -6.01 -14.82
N LEU A 149 -14.52 -7.00 -15.17
CA LEU A 149 -13.73 -7.00 -16.40
C LEU A 149 -14.53 -7.41 -17.64
N SER A 150 -15.75 -7.94 -17.47
CA SER A 150 -16.60 -8.30 -18.62
C SER A 150 -17.21 -7.07 -19.30
N ASN A 151 -17.46 -6.01 -18.53
CA ASN A 151 -18.07 -4.76 -19.01
C ASN A 151 -17.28 -3.50 -18.65
N GLY A 152 -16.22 -3.61 -17.83
CA GLY A 152 -15.40 -2.49 -17.37
C GLY A 152 -16.04 -1.64 -16.26
N GLU A 153 -17.16 -2.08 -15.69
CA GLU A 153 -17.89 -1.33 -14.67
C GLU A 153 -17.25 -1.45 -13.29
N TRP A 154 -17.13 -0.32 -12.60
CA TRP A 154 -16.63 -0.25 -11.24
C TRP A 154 -17.76 -0.42 -10.24
N TYR A 155 -17.53 -1.25 -9.24
CA TYR A 155 -18.45 -1.41 -8.12
C TYR A 155 -18.48 -0.13 -7.26
N PRO A 156 -19.64 0.23 -6.68
CA PRO A 156 -19.80 1.48 -5.93
C PRO A 156 -19.15 1.45 -4.54
N GLU A 157 -18.84 0.28 -3.99
CA GLU A 157 -18.16 0.16 -2.71
C GLU A 157 -16.66 0.44 -2.76
N ILE A 158 -16.15 0.99 -1.66
CA ILE A 158 -14.72 1.22 -1.43
C ILE A 158 -14.42 0.76 0.00
N LEU A 159 -13.39 -0.06 0.18
CA LEU A 159 -12.93 -0.44 1.52
C LEU A 159 -11.79 0.48 1.93
N GLU A 160 -12.08 1.39 2.86
CA GLU A 160 -11.17 2.48 3.25
C GLU A 160 -10.23 2.10 4.39
N ASN A 161 -9.12 2.84 4.46
CA ASN A 161 -8.09 2.71 5.49
C ASN A 161 -7.60 1.26 5.65
N VAL A 162 -7.24 0.66 4.52
CA VAL A 162 -6.70 -0.68 4.43
C VAL A 162 -5.21 -0.64 4.07
N THR A 163 -4.53 -1.75 4.29
CA THR A 163 -3.22 -2.00 3.66
C THR A 163 -3.40 -2.26 2.17
N SER A 164 -2.31 -2.16 1.39
CA SER A 164 -2.34 -2.53 -0.02
C SER A 164 -2.56 -4.03 -0.26
N GLY A 165 -2.20 -4.88 0.70
CA GLY A 165 -2.34 -6.34 0.59
C GLY A 165 -3.78 -6.83 0.77
N PHE A 166 -4.21 -7.72 -0.13
CA PHE A 166 -5.48 -8.44 -0.09
C PHE A 166 -5.36 -9.80 -0.79
N ALA A 167 -6.34 -10.69 -0.58
CA ALA A 167 -6.40 -12.00 -1.21
C ALA A 167 -7.83 -12.37 -1.61
N TRP A 168 -8.00 -12.85 -2.84
CA TRP A 168 -9.27 -13.40 -3.32
C TRP A 168 -9.53 -14.80 -2.76
N SER A 169 -10.80 -15.12 -2.51
CA SER A 169 -11.24 -16.49 -2.29
C SER A 169 -11.29 -17.27 -3.62
N ASN A 170 -11.14 -18.60 -3.55
CA ASN A 170 -11.18 -19.48 -4.73
C ASN A 170 -12.51 -19.43 -5.50
N ASP A 171 -13.60 -19.06 -4.83
CA ASP A 171 -14.92 -18.92 -5.44
C ASP A 171 -15.16 -17.52 -6.05
N SER A 172 -14.15 -16.64 -6.05
CA SER A 172 -14.23 -15.25 -6.54
C SER A 172 -15.27 -14.36 -5.87
N ARG A 173 -15.91 -14.79 -4.78
CA ARG A 173 -16.98 -14.02 -4.12
C ARG A 173 -16.47 -13.10 -3.01
N PHE A 174 -15.33 -13.45 -2.42
CA PHE A 174 -14.82 -12.77 -1.24
C PHE A 174 -13.41 -12.25 -1.44
N VAL A 175 -13.13 -11.14 -0.76
CA VAL A 175 -11.78 -10.61 -0.60
C VAL A 175 -11.44 -10.49 0.87
N TRP A 176 -10.27 -11.04 1.23
CA TRP A 176 -9.66 -10.87 2.53
C TRP A 176 -8.69 -9.70 2.49
N TYR A 177 -8.76 -8.81 3.47
CA TYR A 177 -7.96 -7.59 3.51
C TYR A 177 -7.64 -7.19 4.96
N VAL A 178 -6.63 -6.34 5.14
CA VAL A 178 -6.21 -5.88 6.47
C VAL A 178 -6.56 -4.41 6.67
N ARG A 179 -7.32 -4.12 7.73
CA ARG A 179 -7.58 -2.74 8.18
C ARG A 179 -6.45 -2.22 9.03
N LYS A 180 -6.17 -0.93 8.88
CA LYS A 180 -5.23 -0.20 9.72
C LYS A 180 -5.96 0.41 10.91
N HIS A 181 -5.25 0.56 12.02
CA HIS A 181 -5.75 1.31 13.17
C HIS A 181 -5.84 2.81 12.80
N PRO A 182 -6.94 3.51 13.11
CA PRO A 182 -7.15 4.90 12.66
C PRO A 182 -6.07 5.88 13.15
N THR A 183 -5.57 5.69 14.38
CA THR A 183 -4.57 6.57 14.98
C THR A 183 -3.12 6.16 14.68
N THR A 184 -2.73 4.93 15.06
CA THR A 184 -1.34 4.47 14.90
C THR A 184 -0.98 4.05 13.48
N LEU A 185 -1.98 3.91 12.60
CA LEU A 185 -1.84 3.40 11.24
C LEU A 185 -1.23 1.98 11.15
N LEU A 186 -1.15 1.25 12.26
CA LEU A 186 -0.66 -0.13 12.26
C LEU A 186 -1.74 -1.08 11.71
N PRO A 187 -1.37 -2.04 10.85
CA PRO A 187 -2.27 -3.10 10.42
C PRO A 187 -2.64 -4.00 11.60
N TYR A 188 -3.93 -4.24 11.85
CA TYR A 188 -4.34 -4.93 13.08
C TYR A 188 -5.56 -5.87 12.96
N GLN A 189 -6.35 -5.79 11.88
CA GLN A 189 -7.53 -6.64 11.71
C GLN A 189 -7.63 -7.21 10.29
N VAL A 190 -7.79 -8.52 10.20
CA VAL A 190 -8.17 -9.20 8.95
C VAL A 190 -9.69 -9.21 8.82
N TRP A 191 -10.19 -8.80 7.67
CA TRP A 191 -11.61 -8.72 7.33
C TRP A 191 -11.88 -9.48 6.05
N ARG A 192 -13.10 -10.01 5.92
CA ARG A 192 -13.64 -10.58 4.69
C ARG A 192 -14.75 -9.68 4.17
N HIS A 193 -14.68 -9.30 2.90
CA HIS A 193 -15.73 -8.57 2.19
C HIS A 193 -16.36 -9.46 1.12
N THR A 194 -17.67 -9.30 0.88
CA THR A 194 -18.37 -9.94 -0.25
C THR A 194 -18.54 -8.89 -1.35
N VAL A 195 -17.96 -9.11 -2.52
CA VAL A 195 -17.99 -8.15 -3.63
C VAL A 195 -19.42 -7.94 -4.12
N GLY A 196 -19.78 -6.72 -4.50
CA GLY A 196 -21.14 -6.34 -4.88
C GLY A 196 -22.07 -6.02 -3.70
N HIS A 197 -21.60 -6.16 -2.46
CA HIS A 197 -22.41 -5.91 -1.27
C HIS A 197 -21.79 -4.86 -0.34
N ARG A 198 -22.27 -3.62 -0.47
CA ARG A 198 -21.83 -2.43 0.30
C ARG A 198 -21.77 -2.59 1.83
N ARG A 199 -22.50 -3.55 2.44
CA ARG A 199 -22.67 -3.66 3.91
C ARG A 199 -22.27 -4.99 4.56
N ARG A 200 -21.77 -5.98 3.81
CA ARG A 200 -21.42 -7.30 4.38
C ARG A 200 -19.92 -7.51 4.46
N ALA A 201 -19.31 -6.90 5.48
CA ALA A 201 -17.95 -7.21 5.90
C ALA A 201 -17.97 -7.98 7.22
N THR A 202 -17.31 -9.14 7.27
CA THR A 202 -17.18 -9.95 8.49
C THR A 202 -15.74 -9.89 8.97
N ARG A 203 -15.51 -9.50 10.23
CA ARG A 203 -14.19 -9.55 10.85
C ARG A 203 -13.78 -11.00 11.08
N TRP A 204 -12.56 -11.36 10.69
CA TRP A 204 -11.99 -12.63 11.09
C TRP A 204 -11.48 -12.53 12.52
N SER A 205 -11.83 -13.50 13.36
CA SER A 205 -11.34 -13.60 14.73
C SER A 205 -10.71 -14.97 14.91
N THR A 206 -9.40 -15.00 15.15
CA THR A 206 -8.78 -16.15 15.81
C THR A 206 -9.22 -16.13 17.26
N ARG A 207 -10.34 -16.78 17.60
CA ARG A 207 -10.51 -17.22 18.99
C ARG A 207 -9.51 -18.34 19.24
N LYS A 208 -8.26 -17.98 19.58
CA LYS A 208 -7.45 -18.87 20.41
C LYS A 208 -8.17 -18.91 21.76
N LYS A 209 -9.07 -19.88 21.95
CA LYS A 209 -9.45 -20.29 23.31
C LYS A 209 -8.15 -20.77 23.95
N MET A 210 -7.45 -19.90 24.67
CA MET A 210 -6.51 -20.37 25.68
C MET A 210 -7.36 -21.15 26.69
N ARG A 211 -7.33 -22.48 26.60
CA ARG A 211 -7.76 -23.32 27.71
C ARG A 211 -6.76 -23.04 28.83
N PRO A 212 -7.21 -22.69 30.05
CA PRO A 212 -6.30 -22.58 31.17
C PRO A 212 -5.62 -23.95 31.36
N SER A 213 -4.28 -23.93 31.36
CA SER A 213 -3.47 -25.04 31.82
C SER A 213 -3.90 -25.38 33.24
N THR A 214 -4.49 -26.56 33.43
CA THR A 214 -4.69 -27.11 34.76
C THR A 214 -3.32 -27.57 35.24
N SER A 215 -2.63 -26.73 36.01
CA SER A 215 -1.51 -27.20 36.82
C SER A 215 -2.05 -28.25 37.78
N ALA A 216 -1.69 -29.51 37.54
CA ALA A 216 -1.84 -30.56 38.53
C ALA A 216 -0.90 -30.24 39.70
N CYS A 217 -1.45 -29.74 40.81
CA CYS A 217 -0.74 -29.69 42.08
C CYS A 217 -0.44 -31.12 42.52
N ILE A 218 0.83 -31.53 42.40
CA ILE A 218 1.35 -32.73 43.04
C ILE A 218 1.37 -32.43 44.54
N LYS A 219 0.49 -33.10 45.30
CA LYS A 219 0.54 -33.08 46.77
C LYS A 219 1.78 -33.85 47.24
N PRO A 220 2.60 -33.32 48.16
CA PRO A 220 3.66 -34.11 48.78
C PRO A 220 3.07 -35.21 49.69
N PRO A 221 3.73 -36.37 49.82
CA PRO A 221 3.28 -37.44 50.69
C PRO A 221 3.43 -37.06 52.17
N PRO A 222 2.59 -37.61 53.07
CA PRO A 222 2.65 -37.30 54.49
C PRO A 222 3.92 -37.88 55.13
N SER A 223 4.57 -37.09 55.98
CA SER A 223 5.70 -37.51 56.80
C SER A 223 5.26 -38.58 57.80
N SER A 224 5.86 -39.76 57.71
CA SER A 224 5.77 -40.79 58.76
C SER A 224 6.90 -40.54 59.75
N SER A 225 6.52 -40.37 61.02
CA SER A 225 7.40 -40.36 62.17
C SER A 225 7.57 -41.79 62.67
N TRP A 226 8.82 -42.22 62.79
CA TRP A 226 9.38 -43.05 63.85
C TRP A 226 10.83 -42.64 64.03
#